data_AF-A0AAD7YMJ8-F1
#
_entry.id   AF-A0AAD7YMJ8-F1
#
_cell.length_a   1.000
_cell.length_b   1.000
_cell.length_c   1.000
_cell.angle_alpha   90.00
_cell.angle_beta   90.00
_cell.angle_gamma   90.00
#
_symmetry.space_group_name_H-M   'P 1'
#
loop_
_entity.id
_entity.type
_entity.pdbx_description
1 polymer ?
#
loop_
_entity_poly.entity_id
_entity_poly.type
_entity_poly.pdbx_seq_one_letter_code
_entity_poly.pdbx_strand_id
1 'polypeptide(L)'
;MIRLFVLALAAIAVRSEEEPMKNLTTISWAHAVNNKTYLQATLASSVCMLEADIVMGTIVGKDGPPVPIMAHPPATTSDLTLAEFLETIAQHNLKESNPANKKGAKLDFKSIEAYEESQELINKYQALPVWLNADILPGPVDATTKPVDPAKFLKLGSKHHCAVLSVGWTTNYGGNITEGEYTTEQIGTMLRMINENHINQTVTFPVRAGLAANSQPVILDLLRETSSLNSTMTVWSSEGDHVEVDRLRALILTVGLEKTYLDVPQELAGKLHLPPPDAKAKN
;
A
#
# COMPACT_ATOMS: atom_id res chain seq x y z
N MET A 1 -46.33 -36.66 -49.21
CA MET A 1 -46.59 -35.62 -48.19
C MET A 1 -45.46 -35.67 -47.17
N ILE A 2 -44.45 -34.81 -47.34
CA ILE A 2 -43.33 -34.68 -46.39
C ILE A 2 -43.62 -33.41 -45.57
N ARG A 3 -43.83 -33.57 -44.26
CA ARG A 3 -44.02 -32.45 -43.33
C ARG A 3 -42.65 -32.01 -42.80
N LEU A 4 -42.26 -30.79 -43.14
CA LEU A 4 -41.10 -30.10 -42.58
C LEU A 4 -41.35 -29.82 -41.09
N PHE A 5 -40.44 -30.26 -40.22
CA PHE A 5 -40.32 -29.77 -38.86
C PHE A 5 -39.47 -28.49 -38.87
N VAL A 6 -40.03 -27.38 -38.37
CA VAL A 6 -39.26 -26.17 -38.09
C VAL A 6 -38.89 -26.18 -36.60
N LEU A 7 -37.61 -26.35 -36.30
CA LEU A 7 -37.06 -26.15 -34.95
C LEU A 7 -36.84 -24.65 -34.74
N ALA A 8 -37.52 -24.06 -33.76
CA ALA A 8 -37.23 -22.72 -33.29
C ALA A 8 -36.09 -22.77 -32.26
N LEU A 9 -34.94 -22.18 -32.58
CA LEU A 9 -33.87 -21.92 -31.61
C LEU A 9 -34.19 -20.62 -30.85
N ALA A 10 -34.48 -20.73 -29.56
CA ALA A 10 -34.52 -19.59 -28.66
C ALA A 10 -33.09 -19.23 -28.23
N ALA A 11 -32.60 -18.07 -28.65
CA ALA A 11 -31.34 -17.52 -28.16
C ALA A 11 -31.52 -17.02 -26.72
N ILE A 12 -30.88 -17.69 -25.77
CA ILE A 12 -30.79 -17.21 -24.39
C ILE A 12 -29.68 -16.16 -24.36
N ALA A 13 -30.05 -14.90 -24.25
CA ALA A 13 -29.10 -13.82 -23.98
C ALA A 13 -28.65 -13.96 -22.52
N VAL A 14 -27.45 -14.49 -22.29
CA VAL A 14 -26.74 -14.37 -21.02
C VAL A 14 -26.31 -12.92 -20.90
N ARG A 15 -27.02 -12.14 -20.06
CA ARG A 15 -26.49 -10.85 -19.59
C ARG A 15 -25.37 -11.18 -18.61
N SER A 16 -24.12 -10.93 -18.99
CA SER A 16 -23.05 -10.77 -18.01
C SER A 16 -23.37 -9.48 -17.24
N GLU A 17 -23.75 -9.59 -15.99
CA GLU A 17 -23.68 -8.44 -15.08
C GLU A 17 -22.19 -8.13 -14.94
N GLU A 18 -21.72 -7.07 -15.60
CA GLU A 18 -20.40 -6.51 -15.37
C GLU A 18 -20.31 -6.15 -13.88
N GLU A 19 -19.48 -6.86 -13.13
CA GLU A 19 -19.18 -6.45 -11.75
C GLU A 19 -18.66 -5.01 -11.78
N PRO A 20 -19.13 -4.13 -10.89
CA PRO A 20 -18.62 -2.77 -10.82
C PRO A 20 -17.10 -2.84 -10.62
N MET A 21 -16.34 -2.20 -11.51
CA MET A 21 -14.88 -2.15 -11.39
C MET A 21 -14.50 -1.69 -9.99
N LYS A 22 -13.64 -2.46 -9.32
CA LYS A 22 -13.16 -2.14 -7.98
C LYS A 22 -12.40 -0.83 -8.03
N ASN A 23 -12.84 0.21 -7.31
CA ASN A 23 -12.12 1.48 -7.23
C ASN A 23 -11.22 1.49 -5.97
N LEU A 24 -9.95 1.15 -6.12
CA LEU A 24 -8.99 1.09 -5.00
C LEU A 24 -8.62 2.47 -4.44
N THR A 25 -8.85 3.56 -5.19
CA THR A 25 -8.60 4.93 -4.70
C THR A 25 -9.56 5.36 -3.58
N THR A 26 -10.61 4.57 -3.34
CA THR A 26 -11.58 4.79 -2.26
C THR A 26 -11.17 4.18 -0.93
N ILE A 27 -10.15 3.31 -0.93
CA ILE A 27 -9.58 2.77 0.30
C ILE A 27 -8.88 3.91 1.02
N SER A 28 -9.34 4.18 2.25
CA SER A 28 -8.85 5.29 3.06
C SER A 28 -7.83 4.82 4.09
N TRP A 29 -6.92 5.73 4.44
CA TRP A 29 -5.73 5.45 5.23
C TRP A 29 -5.69 6.39 6.44
N ALA A 30 -5.33 5.87 7.60
CA ALA A 30 -4.81 6.67 8.69
C ALA A 30 -3.28 6.50 8.71
N HIS A 31 -2.58 7.61 8.56
CA HIS A 31 -1.12 7.65 8.49
C HIS A 31 -0.50 7.85 9.88
N ALA A 32 0.65 7.22 10.14
CA ALA A 32 1.45 7.34 11.35
C ALA A 32 0.66 7.06 12.65
N VAL A 33 -0.06 5.93 12.70
CA VAL A 33 -0.83 5.48 13.88
C VAL A 33 0.12 4.94 14.97
N ASN A 34 0.97 5.82 15.49
CA ASN A 34 2.14 5.47 16.30
C ASN A 34 1.92 5.54 17.82
N ASN A 35 0.68 5.72 18.27
CA ASN A 35 0.37 5.77 19.70
C ASN A 35 -1.02 5.23 20.01
N LYS A 36 -1.24 4.82 21.27
CA LYS A 36 -2.51 4.21 21.71
C LYS A 36 -3.71 5.11 21.51
N THR A 37 -3.57 6.41 21.80
CA THR A 37 -4.69 7.36 21.69
C THR A 37 -5.19 7.45 20.25
N TYR A 38 -4.26 7.59 19.31
CA TYR A 38 -4.59 7.69 17.89
C TYR A 38 -5.09 6.35 17.34
N LEU A 39 -4.51 5.21 17.76
CA LEU A 39 -5.04 3.88 17.41
C LEU A 39 -6.52 3.75 17.76
N GLN A 40 -6.93 4.12 18.98
CA GLN A 40 -8.33 4.04 19.39
C GLN A 40 -9.25 4.98 18.58
N ALA A 41 -8.81 6.22 18.35
CA ALA A 41 -9.57 7.17 17.54
C ALA A 41 -9.78 6.65 16.11
N THR A 42 -8.74 6.05 15.53
CA THR A 42 -8.76 5.51 14.17
C THR A 42 -9.64 4.27 14.05
N LEU A 43 -9.61 3.36 15.02
CA LEU A 43 -10.51 2.19 15.05
C LEU A 43 -11.99 2.59 15.10
N ALA A 44 -12.32 3.70 15.76
CA ALA A 44 -13.67 4.25 15.83
C ALA A 44 -14.11 5.03 14.57
N SER A 45 -13.19 5.27 13.64
CA SER A 45 -13.47 6.02 12.40
C SER A 45 -13.89 5.09 11.24
N SER A 46 -14.19 5.69 10.08
CA SER A 46 -14.48 4.95 8.85
C SER A 46 -13.26 4.58 8.03
N VAL A 47 -12.02 4.86 8.48
CA VAL A 47 -10.83 4.53 7.67
C VAL A 47 -10.69 3.03 7.43
N CYS A 48 -10.13 2.62 6.30
CA CYS A 48 -9.97 1.20 5.99
C CYS A 48 -8.66 0.61 6.53
N MET A 49 -7.57 1.34 6.36
CA MET A 49 -6.20 0.87 6.62
C MET A 49 -5.51 1.75 7.66
N LEU A 50 -4.84 1.12 8.62
CA LEU A 50 -4.01 1.80 9.61
C LEU A 50 -2.54 1.59 9.23
N GLU A 51 -1.89 2.65 8.80
CA GLU A 51 -0.45 2.68 8.58
C GLU A 51 0.27 3.11 9.86
N ALA A 52 1.35 2.42 10.21
CA ALA A 52 2.16 2.77 11.35
C ALA A 52 3.63 2.42 11.13
N ASP A 53 4.50 3.30 11.62
CA ASP A 53 5.94 3.19 11.51
C ASP A 53 6.50 2.27 12.60
N ILE A 54 7.46 1.43 12.25
CA ILE A 54 8.01 0.42 13.16
C ILE A 54 9.52 0.55 13.25
N VAL A 55 10.00 0.67 14.49
CA VAL A 55 11.41 0.66 14.88
C VAL A 55 11.63 -0.27 16.07
N MET A 56 12.88 -0.66 16.32
CA MET A 56 13.28 -1.24 17.59
C MET A 56 13.39 -0.14 18.65
N GLY A 57 12.75 -0.33 19.80
CA GLY A 57 12.75 0.66 20.88
C GLY A 57 12.12 0.14 22.17
N THR A 58 11.89 1.03 23.13
CA THR A 58 11.34 0.67 24.45
C THR A 58 9.99 1.33 24.72
N ILE A 59 9.22 0.74 25.63
CA ILE A 59 7.94 1.34 26.04
C ILE A 59 8.18 2.42 27.08
N VAL A 60 7.53 3.58 26.89
CA VAL A 60 7.64 4.73 27.78
C VAL A 60 7.34 4.30 29.22
N GLY A 61 8.28 4.59 30.13
CA GLY A 61 8.15 4.30 31.56
C GLY A 61 8.25 2.82 31.93
N LYS A 62 8.73 1.94 31.03
CA LYS A 62 9.00 0.52 31.32
C LYS A 62 10.46 0.18 31.02
N ASP A 63 11.09 -0.50 31.97
CA ASP A 63 12.40 -1.12 31.74
C ASP A 63 12.23 -2.44 30.97
N GLY A 64 13.16 -2.72 30.06
CA GLY A 64 13.15 -3.96 29.28
C GLY A 64 14.06 -3.89 28.06
N PRO A 65 14.30 -5.03 27.39
CA PRO A 65 15.00 -5.04 26.12
C PRO A 65 14.19 -4.30 25.04
N PRO A 66 14.86 -3.76 24.01
CA PRO A 66 14.17 -3.20 22.86
C PRO A 66 13.27 -4.25 22.18
N VAL A 67 12.09 -3.83 21.76
CA VAL A 67 11.11 -4.61 20.99
C VAL A 67 10.59 -3.78 19.80
N PRO A 68 9.93 -4.38 18.81
CA PRO A 68 9.24 -3.63 17.78
C PRO A 68 8.13 -2.76 18.37
N ILE A 69 8.26 -1.44 18.20
CA ILE A 69 7.30 -0.42 18.68
C ILE A 69 6.79 0.43 17.53
N MET A 70 5.61 1.01 17.73
CA MET A 70 5.02 1.94 16.78
C MET A 70 5.63 3.33 16.98
N ALA A 71 6.60 3.71 16.15
CA ALA A 71 7.31 4.98 16.22
C ALA A 71 8.06 5.28 14.91
N HIS A 72 8.10 6.56 14.55
CA HIS A 72 8.90 7.07 13.44
C HIS A 72 10.26 7.62 13.95
N PRO A 73 11.40 7.32 13.31
CA PRO A 73 12.68 7.94 13.64
C PRO A 73 12.61 9.48 13.71
N PRO A 74 13.33 10.14 14.64
CA PRO A 74 14.33 9.57 15.55
C PRO A 74 13.75 9.02 16.86
N ALA A 75 12.42 8.89 16.99
CA ALA A 75 11.83 8.35 18.20
C ALA A 75 12.22 6.86 18.38
N THR A 76 12.68 6.54 19.59
CA THR A 76 13.07 5.18 20.01
C THR A 76 12.23 4.68 21.18
N THR A 77 11.16 5.42 21.52
CA THR A 77 10.20 5.06 22.55
C THR A 77 8.78 5.30 22.05
N SER A 78 7.84 4.49 22.53
CA SER A 78 6.41 4.62 22.24
C SER A 78 5.58 4.12 23.42
N ASP A 79 4.30 4.48 23.48
CA ASP A 79 3.35 3.85 24.41
C ASP A 79 2.72 2.56 23.83
N LEU A 80 3.08 2.21 22.58
CA LEU A 80 2.44 1.18 21.77
C LEU A 80 3.47 0.24 21.12
N THR A 81 3.41 -1.04 21.49
CA THR A 81 4.17 -2.11 20.80
C THR A 81 3.48 -2.56 19.52
N LEU A 82 4.23 -3.20 18.61
CA LEU A 82 3.63 -3.91 17.46
C LEU A 82 2.65 -5.01 17.89
N ALA A 83 2.98 -5.74 18.96
CA ALA A 83 2.13 -6.81 19.48
C ALA A 83 0.77 -6.27 19.93
N GLU A 84 0.76 -5.18 20.72
CA GLU A 84 -0.47 -4.51 21.16
C GLU A 84 -1.26 -3.92 19.98
N PHE A 85 -0.58 -3.32 19.00
CA PHE A 85 -1.23 -2.75 17.81
C PHE A 85 -2.00 -3.82 17.02
N LEU A 86 -1.33 -4.93 16.65
CA LEU A 86 -1.95 -6.02 15.90
C LEU A 86 -3.05 -6.71 16.71
N GLU A 87 -2.83 -6.93 18.01
CA GLU A 87 -3.84 -7.51 18.90
C GLU A 87 -5.09 -6.63 18.96
N THR A 88 -4.92 -5.32 19.12
CA THR A 88 -6.04 -4.38 19.23
C THR A 88 -6.86 -4.35 17.93
N ILE A 89 -6.21 -4.33 16.77
CA ILE A 89 -6.90 -4.41 15.46
C ILE A 89 -7.63 -5.75 15.31
N ALA A 90 -7.00 -6.86 15.70
CA ALA A 90 -7.64 -8.17 15.64
C ALA A 90 -8.88 -8.25 16.54
N GLN A 91 -8.80 -7.75 17.76
CA GLN A 91 -9.92 -7.73 18.68
C GLN A 91 -11.06 -6.83 18.18
N HIS A 92 -10.75 -5.69 17.56
CA HIS A 92 -11.74 -4.85 16.88
C HIS A 92 -12.46 -5.63 15.76
N ASN A 93 -11.69 -6.23 14.86
CA ASN A 93 -12.23 -6.98 13.72
C ASN A 93 -13.05 -8.22 14.11
N LEU A 94 -12.74 -8.85 15.26
CA LEU A 94 -13.53 -9.97 15.79
C LEU A 94 -14.89 -9.52 16.32
N LYS A 95 -14.99 -8.29 16.87
CA LYS A 95 -16.24 -7.72 17.39
C LYS A 95 -17.06 -7.04 16.30
N GLU A 96 -16.43 -6.64 15.21
CA GLU A 96 -17.10 -5.96 14.10
C GLU A 96 -17.85 -6.94 13.19
N SER A 97 -19.17 -6.76 13.16
CA SER A 97 -20.10 -7.57 12.38
C SER A 97 -20.22 -7.12 10.93
N ASN A 98 -19.99 -5.82 10.64
CA ASN A 98 -20.01 -5.27 9.30
C ASN A 98 -18.61 -5.40 8.65
N PRO A 99 -18.44 -6.22 7.60
CA PRO A 99 -17.15 -6.38 6.92
C PRO A 99 -16.53 -5.06 6.44
N ALA A 100 -17.35 -4.06 6.08
CA ALA A 100 -16.89 -2.76 5.60
C ALA A 100 -16.19 -1.91 6.69
N ASN A 101 -16.43 -2.23 7.97
CA ASN A 101 -15.82 -1.53 9.11
C ASN A 101 -14.58 -2.25 9.66
N LYS A 102 -14.28 -3.46 9.15
CA LYS A 102 -13.05 -4.17 9.51
C LYS A 102 -11.86 -3.41 8.95
N LYS A 103 -10.76 -3.46 9.70
CA LYS A 103 -9.55 -2.70 9.42
C LYS A 103 -8.43 -3.60 8.92
N GLY A 104 -7.62 -3.09 8.01
CA GLY A 104 -6.31 -3.64 7.69
C GLY A 104 -5.18 -2.85 8.34
N ALA A 105 -3.98 -3.40 8.28
CA ALA A 105 -2.76 -2.80 8.83
C ALA A 105 -1.70 -2.71 7.73
N LYS A 106 -1.05 -1.55 7.61
CA LYS A 106 0.16 -1.35 6.81
C LYS A 106 1.33 -1.11 7.76
N LEU A 107 2.21 -2.10 7.86
CA LEU A 107 3.32 -2.13 8.80
C LEU A 107 4.55 -1.55 8.11
N ASP A 108 4.89 -0.30 8.41
CA ASP A 108 6.00 0.41 7.77
C ASP A 108 7.31 0.25 8.55
N PHE A 109 8.12 -0.72 8.17
CA PHE A 109 9.38 -1.02 8.82
C PHE A 109 10.46 -0.03 8.41
N LYS A 110 11.01 0.69 9.39
CA LYS A 110 12.10 1.65 9.19
C LYS A 110 13.49 1.02 9.36
N SER A 111 13.55 -0.24 9.78
CA SER A 111 14.80 -1.00 9.90
C SER A 111 14.57 -2.49 9.69
N ILE A 112 15.62 -3.19 9.24
CA ILE A 112 15.53 -4.65 9.01
C ILE A 112 15.46 -5.42 10.33
N GLU A 113 16.09 -4.91 11.39
CA GLU A 113 16.10 -5.52 12.72
C GLU A 113 14.69 -5.56 13.30
N ALA A 114 13.93 -4.46 13.18
CA ALA A 114 12.54 -4.43 13.59
C ALA A 114 11.69 -5.44 12.81
N TYR A 115 11.97 -5.61 11.53
CA TYR A 115 11.27 -6.57 10.68
C TYR A 115 11.61 -8.02 11.04
N GLU A 116 12.88 -8.33 11.29
CA GLU A 116 13.36 -9.65 11.72
C GLU A 116 12.69 -10.08 13.06
N GLU A 117 12.61 -9.18 14.04
CA GLU A 117 11.97 -9.43 15.34
C GLU A 117 10.43 -9.51 15.27
N SER A 118 9.83 -9.11 14.15
CA SER A 118 8.36 -9.05 13.99
C SER A 118 7.75 -10.28 13.34
N GLN A 119 8.56 -11.23 12.85
CA GLN A 119 8.09 -12.32 11.99
C GLN A 119 7.05 -13.23 12.68
N GLU A 120 7.26 -13.58 13.95
CA GLU A 120 6.32 -14.41 14.70
C GLU A 120 4.98 -13.68 14.95
N LEU A 121 5.04 -12.37 15.23
CA LEU A 121 3.85 -11.54 15.42
C LEU A 121 3.03 -11.44 14.14
N ILE A 122 3.67 -11.19 13.00
CA ILE A 122 2.99 -11.13 11.70
C ILE A 122 2.28 -12.46 11.42
N ASN A 123 2.96 -13.60 11.62
CA ASN A 123 2.39 -14.93 11.41
C ASN A 123 1.19 -15.20 12.34
N LYS A 124 1.26 -14.76 13.61
CA LYS A 124 0.15 -14.89 14.57
C LYS A 124 -1.13 -14.20 14.10
N TYR A 125 -1.02 -13.09 13.36
CA TYR A 125 -2.15 -12.27 12.93
C TYR A 125 -2.43 -12.35 11.41
N GLN A 126 -2.06 -13.46 10.75
CA GLN A 126 -2.23 -13.68 9.30
C GLN A 126 -3.68 -13.60 8.77
N ALA A 127 -4.69 -13.63 9.65
CA ALA A 127 -6.10 -13.45 9.27
C ALA A 127 -6.49 -11.98 9.05
N LEU A 128 -5.63 -11.03 9.44
CA LEU A 128 -5.80 -9.61 9.16
C LEU A 128 -5.32 -9.29 7.74
N PRO A 129 -5.95 -8.33 7.05
CA PRO A 129 -5.37 -7.73 5.85
C PRO A 129 -4.10 -6.95 6.26
N VAL A 130 -2.93 -7.56 6.08
CA VAL A 130 -1.63 -6.98 6.45
C VAL A 130 -0.84 -6.63 5.19
N TRP A 131 -0.27 -5.43 5.19
CA TRP A 131 0.70 -4.97 4.22
C TRP A 131 2.05 -4.82 4.92
N LEU A 132 3.09 -5.39 4.32
CA LEU A 132 4.46 -5.32 4.80
C LEU A 132 5.15 -4.23 3.99
N ASN A 133 5.33 -3.05 4.59
CA ASN A 133 5.86 -1.88 3.92
C ASN A 133 7.30 -1.60 4.34
N ALA A 134 8.15 -1.25 3.36
CA ALA A 134 9.45 -0.64 3.61
C ALA A 134 9.97 0.04 2.36
N ASP A 135 10.77 1.09 2.57
CA ASP A 135 11.67 1.61 1.55
C ASP A 135 12.92 0.74 1.49
N ILE A 136 12.99 -0.14 0.48
CA ILE A 136 14.05 -1.14 0.35
C ILE A 136 15.14 -0.76 -0.65
N LEU A 137 14.92 0.32 -1.41
CA LEU A 137 15.87 0.82 -2.41
C LEU A 137 16.10 2.34 -2.25
N PRO A 138 17.27 2.86 -2.68
CA PRO A 138 17.48 4.30 -2.75
C PRO A 138 16.63 4.90 -3.87
N GLY A 139 15.91 5.98 -3.57
CA GLY A 139 15.05 6.65 -4.54
C GLY A 139 15.52 8.03 -4.98
N PRO A 140 14.64 8.79 -5.65
CA PRO A 140 14.99 10.04 -6.31
C PRO A 140 15.50 11.14 -5.39
N VAL A 141 16.16 12.10 -6.02
CA VAL A 141 16.64 13.35 -5.41
C VAL A 141 17.66 13.14 -4.29
N ASP A 142 18.62 12.23 -4.54
CA ASP A 142 19.75 11.98 -3.65
C ASP A 142 19.33 11.68 -2.20
N ALA A 143 18.31 10.82 -2.03
CA ALA A 143 17.82 10.44 -0.73
C ALA A 143 18.94 9.83 0.14
N THR A 144 19.15 10.40 1.32
CA THR A 144 20.24 10.01 2.24
C THR A 144 19.81 8.99 3.29
N THR A 145 18.50 8.78 3.45
CA THR A 145 17.97 7.74 4.32
C THR A 145 18.46 6.38 3.85
N LYS A 146 19.02 5.59 4.77
CA LYS A 146 19.46 4.23 4.51
C LYS A 146 18.22 3.35 4.26
N PRO A 147 18.10 2.68 3.09
CA PRO A 147 17.02 1.74 2.85
C PRO A 147 17.11 0.51 3.75
N VAL A 148 15.96 -0.14 3.99
CA VAL A 148 15.89 -1.47 4.60
C VAL A 148 16.55 -2.50 3.68
N ASP A 149 17.22 -3.50 4.25
CA ASP A 149 17.90 -4.54 3.46
C ASP A 149 16.91 -5.26 2.52
N PRO A 150 17.06 -5.12 1.19
CA PRO A 150 16.04 -5.57 0.25
C PRO A 150 15.95 -7.10 0.17
N ALA A 151 17.09 -7.80 0.19
CA ALA A 151 17.12 -9.26 0.08
C ALA A 151 16.52 -9.93 1.31
N LYS A 152 16.87 -9.45 2.52
CA LYS A 152 16.29 -9.94 3.77
C LYS A 152 14.80 -9.61 3.85
N PHE A 153 14.40 -8.38 3.50
CA PHE A 153 12.99 -7.97 3.54
C PHE A 153 12.12 -8.87 2.66
N LEU A 154 12.51 -9.06 1.41
CA LEU A 154 11.78 -9.89 0.44
C LEU A 154 11.77 -11.36 0.85
N LYS A 155 12.90 -11.92 1.29
CA LYS A 155 13.00 -13.32 1.75
C LYS A 155 12.13 -13.63 2.97
N LEU A 156 12.02 -12.70 3.91
CA LEU A 156 11.18 -12.86 5.09
C LEU A 156 9.71 -12.62 4.75
N GLY A 157 9.42 -11.61 3.92
CA GLY A 157 8.07 -11.30 3.45
C GLY A 157 7.43 -12.41 2.64
N SER A 158 8.24 -13.16 1.88
CA SER A 158 7.75 -14.29 1.10
C SER A 158 7.21 -15.45 1.91
N LYS A 159 7.45 -15.47 3.23
CA LYS A 159 6.86 -16.46 4.16
C LYS A 159 5.42 -16.12 4.55
N HIS A 160 4.97 -14.88 4.34
CA HIS A 160 3.65 -14.38 4.72
C HIS A 160 2.76 -14.25 3.49
N HIS A 161 2.36 -15.39 2.88
CA HIS A 161 1.67 -15.41 1.58
C HIS A 161 0.33 -14.65 1.53
N CYS A 162 -0.32 -14.47 2.68
CA CYS A 162 -1.57 -13.69 2.77
C CYS A 162 -1.33 -12.17 2.81
N ALA A 163 -0.09 -11.72 3.05
CA ALA A 163 0.25 -10.32 3.13
C ALA A 163 0.63 -9.74 1.77
N VAL A 164 0.30 -8.46 1.58
CA VAL A 164 0.77 -7.67 0.42
C VAL A 164 2.17 -7.14 0.73
N LEU A 165 3.12 -7.31 -0.19
CA LEU A 165 4.41 -6.64 -0.10
C LEU A 165 4.29 -5.23 -0.66
N SER A 166 4.58 -4.21 0.16
CA SER A 166 4.57 -2.80 -0.23
C SER A 166 6.00 -2.29 -0.26
N VAL A 167 6.64 -2.36 -1.43
CA VAL A 167 8.10 -2.14 -1.55
C VAL A 167 8.40 -0.83 -2.26
N GLY A 168 9.02 0.07 -1.53
CA GLY A 168 9.26 1.45 -1.95
C GLY A 168 10.71 1.81 -2.16
N TRP A 169 10.90 3.11 -2.38
CA TRP A 169 12.20 3.75 -2.44
C TRP A 169 12.24 4.88 -1.42
N THR A 170 13.40 5.07 -0.80
CA THR A 170 13.62 6.27 0.03
C THR A 170 13.48 7.52 -0.83
N THR A 171 12.94 8.60 -0.29
CA THR A 171 12.76 9.85 -1.06
C THR A 171 13.28 11.06 -0.29
N ASN A 172 13.81 12.03 -1.02
CA ASN A 172 14.18 13.36 -0.49
C ASN A 172 13.44 14.43 -1.30
N TYR A 173 12.15 14.54 -1.06
CA TYR A 173 11.25 15.47 -1.74
C TYR A 173 10.47 16.29 -0.70
N GLY A 174 9.93 17.44 -1.09
CA GLY A 174 9.21 18.36 -0.20
C GLY A 174 10.08 19.50 0.32
N GLY A 175 9.43 20.46 1.00
CA GLY A 175 10.07 21.70 1.42
C GLY A 175 10.54 22.52 0.21
N ASN A 176 11.86 22.69 0.06
CA ASN A 176 12.45 23.43 -1.06
C ASN A 176 12.68 22.56 -2.32
N ILE A 177 12.42 21.25 -2.24
CA ILE A 177 12.60 20.32 -3.35
C ILE A 177 11.23 20.02 -3.94
N THR A 178 10.95 20.61 -5.10
CA THR A 178 9.65 20.51 -5.79
C THR A 178 9.74 19.77 -7.12
N GLU A 179 10.93 19.34 -7.53
CA GLU A 179 11.16 18.62 -8.79
C GLU A 179 11.91 17.30 -8.55
N GLY A 180 11.69 16.35 -9.45
CA GLY A 180 12.29 15.02 -9.41
C GLY A 180 11.39 13.98 -10.08
N GLU A 181 11.97 12.83 -10.37
CA GLU A 181 11.29 11.70 -11.00
C GLU A 181 11.99 10.38 -10.65
N TYR A 182 11.24 9.29 -10.69
CA TYR A 182 11.79 7.94 -10.73
C TYR A 182 12.48 7.69 -12.08
N THR A 183 13.63 7.02 -12.04
CA THR A 183 14.43 6.72 -13.22
C THR A 183 14.26 5.28 -13.69
N THR A 184 14.58 5.01 -14.96
CA THR A 184 14.62 3.64 -15.50
C THR A 184 15.55 2.73 -14.70
N GLU A 185 16.66 3.26 -14.17
CA GLU A 185 17.59 2.50 -13.34
C GLU A 185 16.97 2.07 -12.00
N GLN A 186 16.24 2.98 -11.34
CA GLN A 186 15.56 2.69 -10.08
C GLN A 186 14.46 1.65 -10.27
N ILE A 187 13.66 1.77 -11.34
CA ILE A 187 12.63 0.78 -11.69
C ILE A 187 13.28 -0.56 -12.05
N GLY A 188 14.32 -0.56 -12.88
CA GLY A 188 15.05 -1.77 -13.26
C GLY A 188 15.66 -2.48 -12.05
N THR A 189 16.12 -1.74 -11.04
CA THR A 189 16.63 -2.31 -9.79
C THR A 189 15.53 -2.99 -8.98
N MET A 190 14.35 -2.36 -8.85
CA MET A 190 13.19 -2.98 -8.19
C MET A 190 12.76 -4.28 -8.90
N LEU A 191 12.69 -4.27 -10.22
CA LEU A 191 12.36 -5.46 -11.02
C LEU A 191 13.37 -6.59 -10.79
N ARG A 192 14.68 -6.29 -10.76
CA ARG A 192 15.72 -7.29 -10.44
C ARG A 192 15.51 -7.87 -9.04
N MET A 193 15.29 -7.03 -8.02
CA MET A 193 15.08 -7.49 -6.65
C MET A 193 13.88 -8.45 -6.54
N ILE A 194 12.75 -8.11 -7.17
CA ILE A 194 11.55 -8.96 -7.19
C ILE A 194 11.84 -10.31 -7.85
N ASN A 195 12.48 -10.29 -9.03
CA ASN A 195 12.76 -11.49 -9.81
C ASN A 195 13.77 -12.42 -9.11
N GLU A 196 14.89 -11.87 -8.63
CA GLU A 196 15.96 -12.63 -7.97
C GLU A 196 15.48 -13.27 -6.65
N ASN A 197 14.52 -12.65 -5.97
CA ASN A 197 13.93 -13.19 -4.73
C ASN A 197 12.68 -14.06 -4.98
N HIS A 198 12.33 -14.33 -6.25
CA HIS A 198 11.24 -15.23 -6.64
C HIS A 198 9.89 -14.89 -5.99
N ILE A 199 9.58 -13.60 -5.89
CA ILE A 199 8.33 -13.14 -5.30
C ILE A 199 7.15 -13.60 -6.16
N ASN A 200 6.14 -14.19 -5.52
CA ASN A 200 4.95 -14.75 -6.17
C ASN A 200 3.63 -14.33 -5.50
N GLN A 201 3.68 -13.41 -4.54
CA GLN A 201 2.50 -12.84 -3.88
C GLN A 201 2.22 -11.42 -4.40
N THR A 202 1.10 -10.84 -3.96
CA THR A 202 0.70 -9.49 -4.39
C THR A 202 1.72 -8.45 -3.93
N VAL A 203 2.09 -7.57 -4.87
CA VAL A 203 3.00 -6.45 -4.62
C VAL A 203 2.29 -5.13 -4.89
N THR A 204 2.56 -4.13 -4.07
CA THR A 204 2.24 -2.74 -4.38
C THR A 204 3.50 -1.89 -4.31
N PHE A 205 3.56 -0.87 -5.16
CA PHE A 205 4.69 0.04 -5.24
C PHE A 205 4.26 1.40 -4.69
N PRO A 206 4.61 1.73 -3.43
CA PRO A 206 4.46 3.07 -2.91
C PRO A 206 5.36 4.05 -3.70
N VAL A 207 4.72 4.98 -4.40
CA VAL A 207 5.37 6.05 -5.16
C VAL A 207 4.91 7.41 -4.64
N ARG A 208 5.85 8.32 -4.41
CA ARG A 208 5.54 9.65 -3.88
C ARG A 208 4.93 10.52 -4.97
N ALA A 209 3.80 11.16 -4.68
CA ALA A 209 2.94 11.85 -5.64
C ALA A 209 3.67 12.87 -6.52
N GLY A 210 4.50 13.74 -5.92
CA GLY A 210 5.24 14.77 -6.66
C GLY A 210 6.29 14.21 -7.61
N LEU A 211 6.90 13.08 -7.26
CA LEU A 211 7.85 12.37 -8.12
C LEU A 211 7.11 11.56 -9.20
N ALA A 212 6.08 10.81 -8.80
CA ALA A 212 5.30 9.94 -9.67
C ALA A 212 4.62 10.72 -10.80
N ALA A 213 4.15 11.95 -10.52
CA ALA A 213 3.56 12.86 -11.51
C ALA A 213 4.48 13.10 -12.73
N ASN A 214 5.80 12.99 -12.55
CA ASN A 214 6.78 13.17 -13.64
C ASN A 214 7.27 11.83 -14.22
N SER A 215 6.88 10.69 -13.66
CA SER A 215 7.51 9.37 -13.94
C SER A 215 6.60 8.39 -14.67
N GLN A 216 5.57 8.88 -15.38
CA GLN A 216 4.56 8.00 -15.98
C GLN A 216 5.14 6.85 -16.81
N PRO A 217 6.08 7.06 -17.76
CA PRO A 217 6.58 5.96 -18.59
C PRO A 217 7.19 4.82 -17.78
N VAL A 218 8.06 5.14 -16.80
CA VAL A 218 8.77 4.11 -16.03
C VAL A 218 7.88 3.42 -15.00
N ILE A 219 6.84 4.10 -14.49
CA ILE A 219 5.84 3.48 -13.60
C ILE A 219 4.96 2.51 -14.39
N LEU A 220 4.57 2.86 -15.62
CA LEU A 220 3.81 1.94 -16.47
C LEU A 220 4.63 0.69 -16.84
N ASP A 221 5.94 0.87 -17.07
CA ASP A 221 6.85 -0.25 -17.28
C ASP A 221 6.91 -1.17 -16.05
N LEU A 222 7.09 -0.59 -14.86
CA LEU A 222 7.10 -1.34 -13.60
C LEU A 222 5.85 -2.24 -13.45
N LEU A 223 4.67 -1.67 -13.63
CA LEU A 223 3.40 -2.40 -13.44
C LEU A 223 3.15 -3.43 -14.53
N ARG A 224 3.57 -3.16 -15.76
CA ARG A 224 3.47 -4.12 -16.88
C ARG A 224 4.35 -5.34 -16.63
N GLU A 225 5.62 -5.13 -16.28
CA GLU A 225 6.60 -6.19 -16.03
C GLU A 225 6.28 -7.02 -14.78
N THR A 226 5.46 -6.50 -13.87
CA THR A 226 5.03 -7.18 -12.63
C THR A 226 3.56 -7.60 -12.65
N SER A 227 2.92 -7.58 -13.81
CA SER A 227 1.48 -7.89 -13.96
C SER A 227 1.10 -9.30 -13.49
N SER A 228 2.01 -10.26 -13.56
CA SER A 228 1.83 -11.62 -13.03
C SER A 228 1.65 -11.68 -11.52
N LEU A 229 2.07 -10.64 -10.79
CA LEU A 229 1.95 -10.51 -9.34
C LEU A 229 0.66 -9.80 -8.90
N ASN A 230 -0.25 -9.51 -9.84
CA ASN A 230 -1.40 -8.63 -9.59
C ASN A 230 -0.96 -7.29 -8.97
N SER A 231 0.12 -6.72 -9.50
CA SER A 231 0.76 -5.56 -8.89
C SER A 231 -0.11 -4.30 -8.99
N THR A 232 0.06 -3.43 -8.01
CA THR A 232 -0.65 -2.14 -7.90
C THR A 232 0.33 -1.00 -7.62
N MET A 233 -0.13 0.22 -7.87
CA MET A 233 0.56 1.44 -7.46
C MET A 233 -0.11 1.99 -6.20
N THR A 234 0.66 2.39 -5.21
CA THR A 234 0.16 3.18 -4.06
C THR A 234 0.73 4.58 -4.16
N VAL A 235 -0.09 5.57 -4.48
CA VAL A 235 0.34 6.96 -4.53
C VAL A 235 0.27 7.54 -3.12
N TRP A 236 1.39 8.02 -2.60
CA TRP A 236 1.45 8.66 -1.28
C TRP A 236 2.02 10.07 -1.34
N SER A 237 1.69 10.92 -0.38
CA SER A 237 2.23 12.29 -0.32
C SER A 237 2.29 12.80 1.11
N SER A 238 3.33 13.56 1.46
CA SER A 238 3.33 14.33 2.69
C SER A 238 2.49 15.60 2.53
N GLU A 239 2.01 16.16 3.65
CA GLU A 239 1.43 17.50 3.65
C GLU A 239 2.46 18.53 3.16
N GLY A 240 2.04 19.42 2.25
CA GLY A 240 2.89 20.47 1.68
C GLY A 240 3.81 20.04 0.53
N ASP A 241 3.81 18.76 0.13
CA ASP A 241 4.50 18.34 -1.09
C ASP A 241 3.92 19.07 -2.31
N HIS A 242 4.81 19.59 -3.17
CA HIS A 242 4.40 20.09 -4.48
C HIS A 242 3.98 18.93 -5.37
N VAL A 243 2.87 19.07 -6.10
CA VAL A 243 2.37 18.02 -7.00
C VAL A 243 1.75 18.65 -8.23
N GLU A 244 2.23 18.25 -9.41
CA GLU A 244 1.59 18.55 -10.69
C GLU A 244 0.31 17.73 -10.84
N VAL A 245 -0.80 18.27 -10.34
CA VAL A 245 -2.09 17.57 -10.18
C VAL A 245 -2.58 16.94 -11.48
N ASP A 246 -2.52 17.66 -12.60
CA ASP A 246 -3.00 17.14 -13.89
C ASP A 246 -2.19 15.94 -14.38
N ARG A 247 -0.86 15.97 -14.17
CA ARG A 247 0.01 14.86 -14.55
C ARG A 247 -0.22 13.66 -13.64
N LEU A 248 -0.34 13.87 -12.33
CA LEU A 248 -0.65 12.79 -11.40
C LEU A 248 -2.01 12.16 -11.73
N ARG A 249 -3.03 12.97 -11.99
CA ARG A 249 -4.35 12.50 -12.40
C ARG A 249 -4.26 11.68 -13.69
N ALA A 250 -3.53 12.15 -14.70
CA ALA A 250 -3.32 11.42 -15.95
C ALA A 250 -2.65 10.05 -15.70
N LEU A 251 -1.63 10.00 -14.85
CA LEU A 251 -0.99 8.75 -14.44
C LEU A 251 -1.99 7.79 -13.78
N ILE A 252 -2.72 8.25 -12.76
CA ILE A 252 -3.70 7.42 -12.02
C ILE A 252 -4.76 6.84 -12.98
N LEU A 253 -5.29 7.66 -13.90
CA LEU A 253 -6.29 7.21 -14.86
C LEU A 253 -5.71 6.27 -15.92
N THR A 254 -4.43 6.41 -16.26
CA THR A 254 -3.73 5.51 -17.19
C THR A 254 -3.43 4.16 -16.55
N VAL A 255 -3.07 4.14 -15.26
CA VAL A 255 -2.85 2.91 -14.49
C VAL A 255 -4.16 2.18 -14.20
N GLY A 256 -5.24 2.93 -13.98
CA GLY A 256 -6.54 2.41 -13.62
C GLY A 256 -6.83 2.56 -12.12
N LEU A 257 -8.09 2.86 -11.79
CA LEU A 257 -8.55 3.03 -10.41
C LEU A 257 -8.55 1.69 -9.64
N GLU A 258 -8.66 0.59 -10.38
CA GLU A 258 -8.60 -0.79 -9.89
C GLU A 258 -7.19 -1.29 -9.60
N LYS A 259 -6.17 -0.50 -9.93
CA LYS A 259 -4.76 -0.77 -9.64
C LYS A 259 -4.06 0.35 -8.88
N THR A 260 -4.81 1.35 -8.41
CA THR A 260 -4.24 2.51 -7.71
C THR A 260 -4.85 2.69 -6.33
N TYR A 261 -4.01 2.60 -5.29
CA TYR A 261 -4.34 3.09 -3.97
C TYR A 261 -3.90 4.54 -3.81
N LEU A 262 -4.65 5.31 -3.02
CA LEU A 262 -4.41 6.74 -2.81
C LEU A 262 -4.30 7.07 -1.33
N ASP A 263 -3.09 7.39 -0.88
CA ASP A 263 -2.72 7.73 0.50
C ASP A 263 -2.13 9.15 0.55
N VAL A 264 -2.98 10.15 0.28
CA VAL A 264 -2.56 11.55 0.13
C VAL A 264 -3.41 12.47 1.01
N PRO A 265 -2.91 13.68 1.34
CA PRO A 265 -3.69 14.67 2.07
C PRO A 265 -5.02 14.99 1.39
N GLN A 266 -6.06 15.25 2.17
CA GLN A 266 -7.42 15.50 1.68
C GLN A 266 -7.47 16.63 0.65
N GLU A 267 -6.63 17.66 0.81
CA GLU A 267 -6.53 18.76 -0.15
C GLU A 267 -6.10 18.28 -1.54
N LEU A 268 -5.05 17.44 -1.62
CA LEU A 268 -4.57 16.89 -2.89
C LEU A 268 -5.60 15.92 -3.47
N ALA A 269 -6.19 15.04 -2.65
CA ALA A 269 -7.23 14.12 -3.08
C ALA A 269 -8.42 14.87 -3.72
N GLY A 270 -8.83 15.99 -3.12
CA GLY A 270 -9.90 16.85 -3.63
C GLY A 270 -9.59 17.51 -4.98
N LYS A 271 -8.32 17.85 -5.24
CA LYS A 271 -7.86 18.46 -6.50
C LYS A 271 -7.76 17.47 -7.66
N LEU A 272 -7.60 16.17 -7.38
CA LEU A 272 -7.44 15.15 -8.43
C LEU A 272 -8.71 14.91 -9.25
N HIS A 273 -9.90 15.25 -8.71
CA HIS A 273 -11.19 15.08 -9.40
C HIS A 273 -11.33 13.71 -10.08
N LEU A 274 -11.03 12.65 -9.33
CA LEU A 274 -11.12 11.27 -9.82
C LEU A 274 -12.60 10.85 -10.00
N PRO A 275 -12.91 9.96 -10.96
CA PRO A 275 -14.26 9.44 -11.16
C PRO A 275 -14.83 8.84 -9.87
N PRO A 276 -16.14 9.01 -9.61
CA PRO A 276 -16.78 8.38 -8.47
C PRO A 276 -16.74 6.85 -8.59
N PRO A 277 -16.92 6.12 -7.48
CA PRO A 277 -16.83 4.65 -7.43
C PRO A 277 -17.71 3.94 -8.47
N ASP A 278 -18.85 4.54 -8.85
CA ASP A 278 -19.84 3.96 -9.77
C ASP A 278 -19.76 4.47 -11.21
N ALA A 279 -18.70 5.22 -11.56
CA ALA A 279 -18.50 5.70 -12.91
C ALA A 279 -18.14 4.53 -13.84
N LYS A 280 -19.15 3.93 -14.48
CA LYS A 280 -18.95 3.00 -15.60
C LYS A 280 -18.07 3.70 -16.65
N ALA A 281 -16.91 3.12 -16.95
CA ALA A 281 -16.09 3.56 -18.07
C ALA A 281 -16.96 3.49 -19.33
N LYS A 282 -17.31 4.64 -19.87
CA LYS A 282 -17.89 4.69 -21.21
C LYS A 282 -16.74 4.44 -22.17
N ASN A 283 -16.78 3.27 -22.82
CA ASN A 283 -15.92 2.90 -23.94
C ASN A 283 -15.81 4.02 -24.98
#